data_AF-A0A368RAD1-F1
#
_entry.id   AF-A0A368RAD1-F1
#
_cell.length_a   1.000
_cell.length_b   1.000
_cell.length_c   1.000
_cell.angle_alpha   90.00
_cell.angle_beta   90.00
_cell.angle_gamma   90.00
#
_symmetry.space_group_name_H-M   'P 1'
#
loop_
_entity.id
_entity.type
_entity.pdbx_description
1 polymer ?
#
loop_
_entity_poly.entity_id
_entity_poly.type
_entity_poly.pdbx_seq_one_letter_code
_entity_poly.pdbx_strand_id
1 'polypeptide(L)'
;MRSSTSSGRPAPSPADATNRTILFNGFFILLTMLPSMESIANPDEKPTTCSVELAGFEGLQPALSPRVTSPAFDLILRVNNGHTFCLRHGGGDVVVSYAGVPLAHGRAPSFELGDKEVLALPVKATSAGVGIPGDLSRLMADERRWGVAQIQVEFGLAWESFVCDVELDGHPRVSECYKPTSVN
;
A
#
# COMPACT_ATOMS: atom_id res chain seq x y z
N MET A 1 -71.33 22.44 30.18
CA MET A 1 -70.02 22.65 30.85
C MET A 1 -69.45 21.28 31.22
N ARG A 2 -68.43 20.80 30.48
CA ARG A 2 -67.40 19.78 30.81
C ARG A 2 -66.83 19.26 29.48
N SER A 3 -65.72 19.79 29.00
CA SER A 3 -64.32 19.58 29.43
C SER A 3 -63.73 18.33 28.77
N SER A 4 -62.96 18.59 27.71
CA SER A 4 -62.05 17.68 27.05
C SER A 4 -60.99 17.15 28.03
N THR A 5 -60.73 15.85 28.02
CA THR A 5 -59.55 15.24 28.66
C THR A 5 -58.57 14.81 27.59
N SER A 6 -57.39 15.46 27.55
CA SER A 6 -56.25 15.05 26.74
C SER A 6 -55.59 13.82 27.35
N SER A 7 -55.29 12.83 26.52
CA SER A 7 -54.52 11.64 26.88
C SER A 7 -53.04 11.95 26.70
N GLY A 8 -52.35 12.24 27.80
CA GLY A 8 -50.88 12.34 27.84
C GLY A 8 -50.29 10.94 28.00
N ARG A 9 -49.46 10.49 27.05
CA ARG A 9 -48.67 9.26 27.23
C ARG A 9 -47.64 9.47 28.35
N PRO A 10 -47.44 8.49 29.24
CA PRO A 10 -46.40 8.57 30.26
C PRO A 10 -45.01 8.51 29.61
N ALA A 11 -44.09 9.32 30.12
CA ALA A 11 -42.70 9.30 29.72
C ALA A 11 -42.03 7.96 30.11
N PRO A 12 -41.15 7.41 29.26
CA PRO A 12 -40.48 6.13 29.54
C PRO A 12 -39.58 6.24 30.79
N SER A 13 -39.58 5.17 31.59
CA SER A 13 -38.79 5.02 32.81
C SER A 13 -37.27 5.12 32.53
N PRO A 14 -36.48 5.80 33.40
CA PRO A 14 -35.04 5.94 33.21
C PRO A 14 -34.29 4.60 33.15
N ALA A 15 -34.79 3.55 33.83
CA ALA A 15 -34.21 2.21 33.78
C ALA A 15 -34.30 1.57 32.39
N ASP A 16 -35.33 1.93 31.63
CA ASP A 16 -35.61 1.38 30.29
C ASP A 16 -34.66 1.99 29.24
N ALA A 17 -34.31 3.27 29.42
CA ALA A 17 -33.31 3.95 28.60
C ALA A 17 -31.89 3.42 28.86
N THR A 18 -31.52 3.20 30.13
CA THR A 18 -30.20 2.68 30.51
C THR A 18 -29.95 1.26 30.01
N ASN A 19 -30.93 0.36 30.13
CA ASN A 19 -30.82 -0.99 29.59
C ASN A 19 -30.68 -1.00 28.07
N ARG A 20 -31.40 -0.12 27.37
CA ARG A 20 -31.31 -0.01 25.91
C ARG A 20 -29.93 0.48 25.46
N THR A 21 -29.34 1.44 26.17
CA THR A 21 -27.98 1.94 25.89
C THR A 21 -26.90 0.91 26.18
N ILE A 22 -27.02 0.13 27.27
CA ILE A 22 -26.07 -0.94 27.60
C ILE A 22 -26.10 -2.05 26.55
N LEU A 23 -27.30 -2.47 26.11
CA LEU A 23 -27.45 -3.48 25.06
C LEU A 23 -26.91 -2.99 23.71
N PHE A 24 -27.17 -1.73 23.35
CA PHE A 24 -26.65 -1.15 22.10
C PHE A 24 -25.12 -1.07 22.13
N ASN A 25 -24.54 -0.51 23.18
CA ASN A 25 -23.08 -0.37 23.30
C ASN A 25 -22.37 -1.72 23.40
N GLY A 26 -22.95 -2.67 24.14
CA GLY A 26 -22.43 -4.04 24.23
C GLY A 26 -22.44 -4.77 22.89
N PHE A 27 -23.50 -4.59 22.09
CA PHE A 27 -23.60 -5.18 20.75
C PHE A 27 -22.58 -4.58 19.78
N PHE A 28 -22.35 -3.26 19.81
CA PHE A 28 -21.33 -2.62 18.98
C PHE A 28 -19.91 -3.05 19.36
N ILE A 29 -19.60 -3.16 20.66
CA ILE A 29 -18.29 -3.66 21.11
C ILE A 29 -18.11 -5.13 20.69
N LEU A 30 -19.15 -5.96 20.80
CA LEU A 30 -19.11 -7.34 20.33
C LEU A 30 -18.85 -7.40 18.82
N LEU A 31 -19.47 -6.52 18.04
CA LEU A 31 -19.26 -6.44 16.59
C LEU A 31 -17.82 -6.04 16.23
N THR A 32 -17.17 -5.18 17.04
CA THR A 32 -15.74 -4.82 16.84
C THR A 32 -14.75 -5.93 17.25
N MET A 33 -15.18 -6.86 18.10
CA MET A 33 -14.36 -7.99 18.56
C MET A 33 -14.57 -9.26 17.73
N LEU A 34 -15.57 -9.26 16.83
CA LEU A 34 -15.69 -10.31 15.84
C LEU A 34 -14.52 -10.19 14.86
N PRO A 35 -13.74 -11.26 14.64
CA PRO A 35 -12.74 -11.25 13.58
C PRO A 35 -13.44 -10.96 12.25
N SER A 36 -12.80 -10.19 11.37
CA SER A 36 -13.31 -9.95 10.00
C SER A 36 -13.79 -11.27 9.41
N MET A 37 -14.96 -11.29 8.78
CA MET A 37 -15.54 -12.53 8.24
C MET A 37 -14.61 -13.26 7.25
N GLU A 38 -13.68 -12.54 6.61
CA GLU A 38 -12.62 -13.12 5.78
C GLU A 38 -11.70 -14.10 6.56
N SER A 39 -11.49 -13.85 7.86
CA SER A 39 -10.58 -14.63 8.71
C SER A 39 -11.14 -15.97 9.19
N ILE A 40 -12.47 -16.17 9.17
CA ILE A 40 -13.11 -17.35 9.77
C ILE A 40 -13.26 -18.49 8.76
N ALA A 41 -13.34 -18.17 7.46
CA ALA A 41 -13.63 -19.16 6.42
C ALA A 41 -12.40 -20.02 6.04
N ASN A 42 -11.17 -19.55 6.27
CA ASN A 42 -9.96 -20.27 5.85
C ASN A 42 -8.73 -19.87 6.69
N PRO A 43 -8.45 -20.54 7.82
CA PRO A 43 -7.36 -20.18 8.72
C PRO A 43 -5.95 -20.33 8.11
N ASP A 44 -5.82 -21.03 6.97
CA ASP A 44 -4.57 -21.22 6.22
C ASP A 44 -4.44 -20.30 4.98
N GLU A 45 -5.42 -19.43 4.75
CA GLU A 45 -5.35 -18.44 3.68
C GLU A 45 -4.44 -17.29 4.09
N LYS A 46 -3.22 -17.30 3.55
CA LYS A 46 -2.28 -16.20 3.75
C LYS A 46 -2.52 -15.18 2.65
N PRO A 47 -2.51 -13.87 2.96
CA PRO A 47 -2.63 -12.86 1.94
C PRO A 47 -1.43 -12.93 0.99
N THR A 48 -1.61 -12.41 -0.23
CA THR A 48 -0.48 -12.16 -1.14
C THR A 48 0.51 -11.20 -0.48
N THR A 49 1.79 -11.57 -0.44
CA THR A 49 2.87 -10.69 0.03
C THR A 49 3.82 -10.36 -1.11
N CYS A 50 4.39 -9.16 -1.07
CA CYS A 50 5.31 -8.69 -2.09
C CYS A 50 6.57 -8.12 -1.47
N SER A 51 7.69 -8.27 -2.18
CA SER A 51 8.92 -7.55 -1.92
C SER A 51 9.55 -7.05 -3.21
N VAL A 52 10.31 -5.98 -3.12
CA VAL A 52 11.02 -5.40 -4.27
C VAL A 52 12.51 -5.40 -3.97
N GLU A 53 13.27 -5.87 -4.95
CA GLU A 53 14.71 -5.69 -5.03
C GLU A 53 15.05 -4.58 -6.03
N LEU A 54 15.90 -3.64 -5.63
CA LEU A 54 16.51 -2.68 -6.53
C LEU A 54 17.83 -3.26 -7.07
N ALA A 55 17.76 -3.90 -8.24
CA ALA A 55 18.89 -4.56 -8.89
C ALA A 55 19.89 -3.56 -9.50
N GLY A 56 19.41 -2.39 -9.93
CA GLY A 56 20.26 -1.36 -10.51
C GLY A 56 19.53 -0.04 -10.71
N PHE A 57 20.28 1.05 -10.81
CA PHE A 57 19.73 2.35 -11.20
C PHE A 57 20.79 3.23 -11.86
N GLU A 58 20.32 4.17 -12.67
CA GLU A 58 21.12 5.21 -13.33
C GLU A 58 20.30 6.50 -13.51
N GLY A 59 20.93 7.56 -14.01
CA GLY A 59 20.21 8.79 -14.37
C GLY A 59 19.81 9.70 -13.20
N LEU A 60 20.36 9.50 -12.00
CA LEU A 60 20.03 10.34 -10.83
C LEU A 60 20.84 11.66 -10.77
N GLN A 61 21.31 12.15 -11.91
CA GLN A 61 22.01 13.43 -12.00
C GLN A 61 21.01 14.60 -11.99
N PRO A 62 21.43 15.79 -11.52
CA PRO A 62 20.61 16.99 -11.65
C PRO A 62 20.27 17.27 -13.12
N ALA A 63 19.05 17.73 -13.40
CA ALA A 63 18.55 18.00 -14.75
C ALA A 63 19.44 18.95 -15.58
N LEU A 64 20.15 19.88 -14.94
CA LEU A 64 21.04 20.85 -15.58
C LEU A 64 22.49 20.34 -15.76
N SER A 65 22.74 19.06 -15.48
CA SER A 65 24.07 18.47 -15.63
C SER A 65 24.43 18.27 -17.11
N PRO A 66 25.68 18.52 -17.55
CA PRO A 66 26.11 18.36 -18.95
C PRO A 66 25.97 16.93 -19.50
N ARG A 67 25.84 15.93 -18.62
CA ARG A 67 25.77 14.49 -18.95
C ARG A 67 24.55 13.83 -18.32
N VAL A 68 23.43 14.57 -18.31
CA VAL A 68 22.17 14.07 -17.75
C VAL A 68 21.60 12.95 -18.61
N THR A 69 21.17 11.86 -17.96
CA THR A 69 20.36 10.81 -18.56
C THR A 69 19.03 10.71 -17.81
N SER A 70 18.03 10.12 -18.43
CA SER A 70 16.75 9.85 -17.77
C SER A 70 16.95 8.88 -16.61
N PRO A 71 16.35 9.14 -15.43
CA PRO A 71 16.28 8.16 -14.37
C PRO A 71 15.78 6.82 -14.90
N ALA A 72 16.50 5.76 -14.55
CA ALA A 72 16.11 4.39 -14.86
C ALA A 72 16.42 3.49 -13.67
N PHE A 73 15.51 2.55 -13.41
CA PHE A 73 15.56 1.61 -12.31
C PHE A 73 15.24 0.22 -12.82
N ASP A 74 16.13 -0.72 -12.51
CA ASP A 74 15.93 -2.15 -12.73
C ASP A 74 15.47 -2.76 -11.41
N LEU A 75 14.22 -3.23 -11.39
CA LEU A 75 13.56 -3.76 -10.21
C LEU A 75 13.27 -5.25 -10.41
N ILE A 76 13.36 -6.03 -9.33
CA ILE A 76 12.81 -7.39 -9.29
C ILE A 76 11.66 -7.39 -8.29
N LEU A 77 10.44 -7.49 -8.81
CA LEU A 77 9.24 -7.64 -7.98
C LEU A 77 9.06 -9.12 -7.65
N ARG A 78 9.11 -9.47 -6.37
CA ARG A 78 8.77 -10.79 -5.86
C ARG A 78 7.34 -10.81 -5.35
N VAL A 79 6.56 -11.75 -5.86
CA VAL A 79 5.17 -11.98 -5.45
C VAL A 79 5.07 -13.38 -4.87
N ASN A 80 4.55 -13.49 -3.65
CA ASN A 80 4.26 -14.76 -3.00
C ASN A 80 2.75 -14.94 -2.91
N ASN A 81 2.23 -15.94 -3.60
CA ASN A 81 0.82 -16.29 -3.53
C ASN A 81 0.55 -17.15 -2.30
N GLY A 82 0.15 -16.50 -1.20
CA GLY A 82 -0.23 -17.17 0.03
C GLY A 82 -1.59 -17.90 -0.04
N HIS A 83 -2.35 -17.77 -1.13
CA HIS A 83 -3.70 -18.33 -1.24
C HIS A 83 -3.67 -19.81 -1.67
N THR A 84 -4.82 -20.48 -1.55
CA THR A 84 -5.07 -21.85 -2.05
C THR A 84 -5.68 -21.86 -3.45
N PHE A 85 -5.61 -20.73 -4.16
CA PHE A 85 -6.09 -20.58 -5.53
C PHE A 85 -5.06 -19.84 -6.37
N CYS A 86 -5.16 -20.03 -7.69
CA CYS A 86 -4.29 -19.38 -8.66
C CYS A 86 -4.56 -17.88 -8.76
N LEU A 87 -3.51 -17.06 -8.68
CA LEU A 87 -3.56 -15.61 -8.87
C LEU A 87 -3.32 -15.28 -10.34
N ARG A 88 -4.28 -14.61 -10.98
CA ARG A 88 -4.14 -14.07 -12.34
C ARG A 88 -4.06 -12.55 -12.30
N HIS A 89 -3.02 -11.98 -12.90
CA HIS A 89 -2.84 -10.54 -12.96
C HIS A 89 -2.53 -10.09 -14.39
N GLY A 90 -3.24 -9.07 -14.88
CA GLY A 90 -3.10 -8.52 -16.23
C GLY A 90 -1.89 -7.61 -16.43
N GLY A 91 -1.02 -7.50 -15.43
CA GLY A 91 0.01 -6.48 -15.35
C GLY A 91 -0.52 -5.18 -14.77
N GLY A 92 0.40 -4.28 -14.44
CA GLY A 92 0.07 -3.06 -13.70
C GLY A 92 1.16 -2.00 -13.85
N ASP A 93 0.78 -0.76 -13.60
CA ASP A 93 1.73 0.34 -13.60
C ASP A 93 2.60 0.27 -12.34
N VAL A 94 3.87 0.62 -12.50
CA VAL A 94 4.85 0.72 -11.42
C VAL A 94 5.36 2.15 -11.40
N VAL A 95 5.32 2.80 -10.25
CA VAL A 95 5.83 4.16 -10.07
C VAL A 95 6.99 4.11 -9.08
N VAL A 96 8.13 4.67 -9.49
CA VAL A 96 9.27 4.90 -8.60
C VAL A 96 9.29 6.37 -8.26
N SER A 97 9.24 6.69 -6.98
CA SER A 97 9.27 8.06 -6.48
C SER A 97 10.38 8.26 -5.44
N TYR A 98 10.75 9.50 -5.22
CA TYR A 98 11.67 9.90 -4.17
C TYR A 98 11.14 11.17 -3.51
N ALA A 99 11.01 11.16 -2.18
CA ALA A 99 10.34 12.22 -1.42
C ALA A 99 8.96 12.62 -1.99
N GLY A 100 8.17 11.63 -2.45
CA GLY A 100 6.85 11.83 -3.05
C GLY A 100 6.84 12.37 -4.48
N VAL A 101 8.01 12.60 -5.09
CA VAL A 101 8.12 13.05 -6.48
C VAL A 101 8.37 11.85 -7.40
N PRO A 102 7.51 11.55 -8.38
CA PRO A 102 7.73 10.48 -9.35
C PRO A 102 9.01 10.71 -10.16
N LEU A 103 9.92 9.74 -10.15
CA LEU A 103 11.18 9.76 -10.90
C LEU A 103 11.11 8.91 -12.16
N ALA A 104 10.34 7.81 -12.14
CA ALA A 104 10.24 6.87 -13.25
C ALA A 104 8.92 6.09 -13.21
N HIS A 105 8.49 5.63 -14.39
CA HIS A 105 7.33 4.78 -14.57
C HIS A 105 7.74 3.49 -15.29
N GLY A 106 7.17 2.38 -14.89
CA GLY A 106 7.35 1.07 -15.49
C GLY A 106 6.03 0.33 -15.58
N ARG A 107 6.08 -0.89 -16.13
CA ARG A 107 4.92 -1.77 -16.19
C ARG A 107 5.32 -3.18 -15.80
N ALA A 108 4.66 -3.74 -14.81
CA ALA A 108 4.80 -5.15 -14.45
C ALA A 108 4.10 -6.00 -15.53
N PRO A 109 4.71 -7.11 -15.98
CA PRO A 109 4.11 -8.00 -16.95
C PRO A 109 2.88 -8.72 -16.36
N SER A 110 1.99 -9.17 -17.23
CA SER A 110 0.92 -10.08 -16.84
C SER A 110 1.49 -11.43 -16.42
N PHE A 111 0.88 -12.06 -15.43
CA PHE A 111 1.28 -13.39 -14.98
C PHE A 111 0.11 -14.21 -14.45
N GLU A 112 0.34 -15.51 -14.38
CA GLU A 112 -0.47 -16.47 -13.66
C GLU A 112 0.45 -17.16 -12.65
N LEU A 113 0.04 -17.21 -11.38
CA LEU A 113 0.83 -17.76 -10.28
C LEU A 113 0.02 -18.80 -9.52
N GLY A 114 0.50 -20.04 -9.46
CA GLY A 114 -0.16 -21.14 -8.78
C GLY A 114 -0.32 -20.91 -7.28
N ASP A 115 -1.09 -21.77 -6.64
CA ASP A 115 -1.29 -21.74 -5.19
C ASP A 115 0.02 -22.00 -4.45
N LYS A 116 0.29 -21.19 -3.41
CA LYS A 116 1.51 -21.30 -2.59
C LYS A 116 2.84 -21.15 -3.38
N GLU A 117 2.78 -20.62 -4.60
CA GLU A 117 3.96 -20.36 -5.44
C GLU A 117 4.54 -18.96 -5.25
N VAL A 118 5.79 -18.81 -5.69
CA VAL A 118 6.53 -17.53 -5.66
C VAL A 118 7.04 -17.22 -7.06
N LEU A 119 6.87 -15.96 -7.47
CA LEU A 119 7.33 -15.45 -8.76
C LEU A 119 8.25 -14.25 -8.58
N ALA A 120 9.26 -14.14 -9.43
CA ALA A 120 10.13 -12.97 -9.54
C ALA A 120 9.98 -12.36 -10.94
N LEU A 121 9.56 -11.10 -10.99
CA LEU A 121 9.26 -10.37 -12.21
C LEU A 121 10.27 -9.23 -12.40
N PRO A 122 11.05 -9.24 -13.48
CA PRO A 122 11.87 -8.07 -13.82
C PRO A 122 10.96 -6.94 -14.30
N VAL A 123 11.15 -5.76 -13.73
CA VAL A 123 10.46 -4.53 -14.12
C VAL A 123 11.50 -3.46 -14.37
N LYS A 124 11.44 -2.85 -15.56
CA LYS A 124 12.22 -1.66 -15.87
C LYS A 124 11.33 -0.44 -15.76
N ALA A 125 11.70 0.50 -14.90
CA ALA A 125 11.05 1.79 -14.79
C ALA A 125 11.99 2.88 -15.33
N THR A 126 11.46 3.79 -16.17
CA THR A 126 12.23 4.93 -16.67
C THR A 126 11.33 6.16 -16.84
N SER A 127 11.92 7.33 -17.05
CA SER A 127 11.18 8.55 -17.41
C SER A 127 11.50 8.99 -18.83
N ALA A 128 10.57 9.75 -19.43
CA ALA A 128 10.83 10.47 -20.68
C ALA A 128 11.61 11.78 -20.46
N GLY A 129 11.91 12.14 -19.20
CA GLY A 129 12.53 13.41 -18.82
C GLY A 129 14.05 13.36 -18.72
N VAL A 130 14.67 14.51 -18.46
CA VAL A 130 16.11 14.67 -18.26
C VAL A 130 16.41 14.93 -16.77
N GLY A 131 16.88 13.90 -16.07
CA GLY A 131 17.41 14.01 -14.70
C GLY A 131 16.40 14.41 -13.62
N ILE A 132 16.94 14.66 -12.44
CA ILE A 132 16.18 15.00 -11.22
C ILE A 132 16.15 16.52 -11.02
N PRO A 133 15.04 17.13 -10.57
CA PRO A 133 15.01 18.53 -10.16
C PRO A 133 16.14 18.89 -9.18
N GLY A 134 16.72 20.08 -9.32
CA GLY A 134 17.95 20.47 -8.61
C GLY A 134 17.85 20.33 -7.09
N ASP A 135 16.78 20.83 -6.48
CA ASP A 135 16.59 20.74 -5.03
C ASP A 135 16.41 19.29 -4.55
N LEU A 136 15.66 18.50 -5.32
CA LEU A 136 15.45 17.07 -5.04
C LEU A 136 16.76 16.27 -5.17
N SER A 137 17.61 16.62 -6.14
CA SER A 137 18.93 16.00 -6.31
C SER A 137 19.89 16.33 -5.16
N ARG A 138 19.79 17.54 -4.56
CA ARG A 138 20.57 17.93 -3.39
C ARG A 138 20.09 17.20 -2.14
N LEU A 139 18.78 17.15 -1.91
CA LEU A 139 18.19 16.36 -0.83
C LEU A 139 18.66 14.91 -0.90
N MET A 140 18.57 14.29 -2.09
CA MET A 140 19.06 12.95 -2.33
C MET A 140 20.55 12.82 -2.03
N ALA A 141 21.39 13.75 -2.48
CA ALA A 141 22.81 13.70 -2.20
C ALA A 141 23.12 13.77 -0.69
N ASP A 142 22.39 14.59 0.05
CA ASP A 142 22.55 14.72 1.50
C ASP A 142 22.07 13.45 2.24
N GLU A 143 20.89 12.92 1.91
CA GLU A 143 20.39 11.69 2.54
C GLU A 143 21.25 10.47 2.22
N ARG A 144 21.79 10.37 1.00
CA ARG A 144 22.75 9.31 0.63
C ARG A 144 24.03 9.38 1.45
N ARG A 145 24.52 10.59 1.80
CA ARG A 145 25.70 10.75 2.68
C ARG A 145 25.46 10.19 4.08
N TRP A 146 24.22 10.23 4.55
CA TRP A 146 23.82 9.70 5.85
C TRP A 146 23.32 8.25 5.78
N GLY A 147 23.22 7.67 4.58
CA GLY A 147 22.74 6.30 4.38
C GLY A 147 21.23 6.13 4.58
N VAL A 148 20.44 7.21 4.45
CA VAL A 148 18.99 7.19 4.72
C VAL A 148 18.14 7.44 3.47
N ALA A 149 18.75 7.61 2.30
CA ALA A 149 18.02 7.83 1.05
C ALA A 149 17.24 6.58 0.66
N GLN A 150 15.91 6.71 0.57
CA GLN A 150 15.00 5.64 0.17
C GLN A 150 14.17 6.08 -1.03
N ILE A 151 14.02 5.19 -2.00
CA ILE A 151 13.00 5.34 -3.05
C ILE A 151 11.74 4.60 -2.62
N GLN A 152 10.60 5.11 -3.05
CA GLN A 152 9.33 4.45 -2.86
C GLN A 152 8.87 3.84 -4.18
N VAL A 153 8.56 2.54 -4.16
CA VAL A 153 8.03 1.79 -5.30
C VAL A 153 6.56 1.48 -5.02
N GLU A 154 5.67 1.99 -5.86
CA GLU A 154 4.24 1.74 -5.79
C GLU A 154 3.78 0.94 -7.01
N PHE A 155 2.95 -0.07 -6.78
CA PHE A 155 2.32 -0.87 -7.84
C PHE A 155 1.03 -1.53 -7.36
N GLY A 156 0.14 -1.81 -8.31
CA GLY A 156 -1.07 -2.59 -8.07
C GLY A 156 -0.90 -4.05 -8.45
N LEU A 157 -1.43 -4.97 -7.64
CA LEU A 157 -1.62 -6.38 -7.98
C LEU A 157 -3.06 -6.78 -7.65
N ALA A 158 -3.76 -7.31 -8.66
CA ALA A 158 -5.19 -7.60 -8.58
C ALA A 158 -6.01 -6.40 -8.09
N TRP A 159 -6.60 -6.48 -6.89
CA TRP A 159 -7.42 -5.44 -6.25
C TRP A 159 -6.66 -4.65 -5.19
N GLU A 160 -5.37 -4.95 -5.00
CA GLU A 160 -4.55 -4.40 -3.92
C GLU A 160 -3.45 -3.49 -4.47
N SER A 161 -3.12 -2.45 -3.71
CA SER A 161 -1.95 -1.62 -3.95
C SER A 161 -0.87 -1.94 -2.93
N PHE A 162 0.38 -1.95 -3.37
CA PHE A 162 1.55 -2.19 -2.56
C PHE A 162 2.51 -1.02 -2.67
N VAL A 163 3.16 -0.71 -1.55
CA VAL A 163 4.20 0.30 -1.42
C VAL A 163 5.41 -0.34 -0.75
N CYS A 164 6.61 -0.10 -1.27
CA CYS A 164 7.86 -0.58 -0.68
C CYS A 164 8.86 0.57 -0.62
N ASP A 165 9.45 0.78 0.54
CA ASP A 165 10.46 1.81 0.77
C ASP A 165 11.85 1.14 0.69
N VAL A 166 12.53 1.32 -0.44
CA VAL A 166 13.78 0.62 -0.76
C VAL A 166 14.97 1.57 -0.54
N GLU A 167 15.92 1.18 0.30
CA GLU A 167 17.17 1.91 0.48
C GLU A 167 17.97 1.96 -0.83
N LEU A 168 18.33 3.17 -1.25
CA LEU A 168 18.98 3.40 -2.53
C LEU A 168 20.41 2.84 -2.56
N ASP A 169 21.17 3.01 -1.47
CA ASP A 169 22.56 2.57 -1.36
C ASP A 169 22.77 1.38 -0.42
N GLY A 170 21.69 0.88 0.20
CA GLY A 170 21.73 -0.26 1.12
C GLY A 170 22.26 -1.53 0.45
N HIS A 171 22.69 -2.51 1.25
CA HIS A 171 23.05 -3.85 0.80
C HIS A 171 22.62 -4.89 1.85
N PRO A 172 21.67 -5.80 1.54
CA PRO A 172 20.94 -5.95 0.28
C PRO A 172 19.89 -4.85 0.05
N ARG A 173 19.59 -4.53 -1.22
CA ARG A 173 18.56 -3.53 -1.60
C ARG A 173 17.19 -4.18 -1.76
N VAL A 174 16.72 -4.86 -0.73
CA VAL A 174 15.45 -5.58 -0.74
C VAL A 174 14.56 -5.00 0.35
N SER A 175 13.31 -4.68 0.00
CA SER A 175 12.29 -4.30 0.97
C SER A 175 11.04 -5.14 0.81
N GLU A 176 10.46 -5.55 1.93
CA GLU A 176 9.08 -6.00 1.99
C GLU A 176 8.14 -4.82 1.70
N CYS A 177 7.01 -5.12 1.07
CA CYS A 177 6.01 -4.13 0.72
C CYS A 177 4.83 -4.20 1.69
N TYR A 178 4.18 -3.06 1.91
CA TYR A 178 2.99 -2.93 2.72
C TYR A 178 1.83 -2.40 1.89
N LYS A 179 0.61 -2.65 2.37
CA LYS A 179 -0.61 -2.07 1.80
C LYS A 179 -0.78 -0.67 2.40
N PRO A 180 -0.88 0.40 1.60
CA PRO A 180 -1.09 1.73 2.14
C PRO A 180 -2.45 1.77 2.84
N THR A 181 -2.51 2.26 4.07
CA THR A 181 -3.77 2.52 4.76
C THR A 181 -4.51 3.62 4.02
N SER A 182 -5.77 3.39 3.62
CA SER A 182 -6.61 4.45 3.08
C SER A 182 -6.67 5.60 4.07
N VAL A 183 -6.19 6.77 3.65
CA VAL A 183 -6.42 8.01 4.38
C VAL A 183 -7.85 8.43 4.04
N ASN A 184 -8.77 8.20 4.99
CA ASN A 184 -10.15 8.69 4.92
C ASN A 184 -10.19 10.22 5.01
#